data_AF-A0A4R6FE79-F1
#
_entry.id   AF-A0A4R6FE79-F1
#
_cell.length_a   1.000
_cell.length_b   1.000
_cell.length_c   1.000
_cell.angle_alpha   90.00
_cell.angle_beta   90.00
_cell.angle_gamma   90.00
#
_symmetry.space_group_name_H-M   'P 1'
#
loop_
_entity.id
_entity.type
_entity.pdbx_description
1 polymer ?
#
loop_
_entity_poly.entity_id
_entity_poly.type
_entity_poly.pdbx_seq_one_letter_code
_entity_poly.pdbx_strand_id
1 'polypeptide(L)'
;MLLSSLPATIAARAVLLIGLGDADAWTPSVTGVAAAVAMREALRLGMASVFFAPLLQDSGIGPERTAGTAATIFANVLRVLKMHGQDRQEGFSLRRWTFSSGLEWKDITPDLLRDAARNILT
;
A
#
# COMPACT_ATOMS: atom_id res chain seq x y z
N MET A 1 -13.31 4.72 -3.31
CA MET A 1 -14.37 4.13 -4.16
C MET A 1 -13.93 2.77 -4.64
N LEU A 2 -14.73 1.73 -4.42
CA LEU A 2 -14.44 0.36 -4.87
C LEU A 2 -15.24 0.04 -6.14
N LEU A 3 -14.55 -0.42 -7.18
CA LEU A 3 -15.14 -0.86 -8.44
C LEU A 3 -14.92 -2.36 -8.58
N SER A 4 -16.00 -3.14 -8.57
CA SER A 4 -15.97 -4.60 -8.71
C SER A 4 -16.62 -5.10 -10.00
N SER A 5 -17.26 -4.20 -10.76
CA SER A 5 -17.69 -4.45 -12.14
C SER A 5 -16.73 -3.69 -13.06
N LEU A 6 -15.92 -4.42 -13.81
CA LEU A 6 -14.83 -3.88 -14.61
C LEU A 6 -14.92 -4.39 -16.05
N PRO A 7 -14.46 -3.60 -17.04
CA PRO A 7 -14.31 -4.09 -18.41
C PRO A 7 -13.41 -5.32 -18.48
N ALA A 8 -13.68 -6.24 -19.42
CA ALA A 8 -12.91 -7.47 -19.59
C ALA A 8 -11.41 -7.26 -19.88
N THR A 9 -11.03 -6.04 -20.30
CA THR A 9 -9.63 -5.64 -20.52
C THR A 9 -8.85 -5.39 -19.23
N ILE A 10 -9.53 -5.27 -18.09
CA ILE A 10 -8.89 -5.12 -16.77
C ILE A 10 -8.88 -6.48 -16.08
N ALA A 11 -7.69 -7.07 -15.92
CA ALA A 11 -7.52 -8.38 -15.31
C ALA A 11 -7.74 -8.41 -13.78
N ALA A 12 -7.76 -7.25 -13.12
CA ALA A 12 -7.97 -7.17 -11.68
C ALA A 12 -9.42 -7.52 -11.32
N ARG A 13 -9.63 -8.25 -10.22
CA ARG A 13 -10.98 -8.57 -9.70
C ARG A 13 -11.73 -7.33 -9.20
N ALA A 14 -11.01 -6.34 -8.68
CA ALA A 14 -11.55 -5.08 -8.23
C ALA A 14 -10.49 -3.98 -8.34
N VAL A 15 -10.94 -2.74 -8.47
CA VAL A 15 -10.12 -1.53 -8.45
C VAL A 15 -10.57 -0.64 -7.30
N LEU A 16 -9.65 -0.25 -6.43
CA LEU A 16 -9.89 0.69 -5.34
C LEU A 16 -9.26 2.04 -5.69
N LEU A 17 -10.11 3.06 -5.87
CA LEU A 17 -9.69 4.44 -6.07
C LEU A 17 -9.69 5.17 -4.72
N ILE A 18 -8.53 5.73 -4.37
CA ILE A 18 -8.31 6.46 -3.12
C ILE A 18 -7.93 7.89 -3.47
N GLY A 19 -8.77 8.85 -3.08
CA GLY A 19 -8.42 10.26 -3.18
C GLY A 19 -7.35 10.61 -2.14
N LEU A 20 -6.31 11.32 -2.56
CA LEU A 20 -5.23 11.77 -1.68
C LEU A 20 -5.47 13.18 -1.12
N GLY A 21 -6.53 13.86 -1.57
CA GLY A 21 -6.85 15.23 -1.17
C GLY A 21 -6.07 16.26 -1.99
N ASP A 22 -5.69 17.35 -1.33
CA ASP A 22 -4.97 18.48 -1.92
C ASP A 22 -3.49 18.14 -2.18
N ALA A 23 -3.02 18.38 -3.40
CA ALA A 23 -1.66 18.13 -3.82
C ALA A 23 -0.64 19.10 -3.17
N ASP A 24 -1.06 20.32 -2.87
CA ASP A 24 -0.19 21.32 -2.23
C ASP A 24 0.06 20.96 -0.75
N ALA A 25 -0.94 20.36 -0.10
CA ALA A 25 -0.85 19.86 1.27
C ALA A 25 -0.31 18.42 1.38
N TRP A 26 -0.02 17.77 0.26
CA TRP A 26 0.39 16.35 0.26
C TRP A 26 1.71 16.12 0.99
N THR A 27 1.78 15.00 1.72
CA THR A 27 3.00 14.49 2.36
C THR A 27 3.09 12.97 2.18
N PRO A 28 4.27 12.35 2.34
CA PRO A 28 4.43 10.89 2.33
C PRO A 28 3.44 10.14 3.26
N SER A 29 3.08 10.74 4.39
CA SER A 29 2.12 10.19 5.35
C SER A 29 0.72 9.98 4.74
N VAL A 30 0.28 10.89 3.86
CA VAL A 30 -1.01 10.77 3.16
C VAL A 30 -1.05 9.47 2.35
N THR A 31 0.01 9.18 1.59
CA THR A 31 0.11 7.94 0.82
C THR A 31 0.27 6.72 1.71
N GLY A 32 0.95 6.85 2.85
CA GLY A 32 1.01 5.81 3.88
C GLY A 32 -0.37 5.40 4.41
N VAL A 33 -1.21 6.39 4.74
CA VAL A 33 -2.60 6.16 5.16
C VAL A 33 -3.41 5.51 4.03
N ALA A 34 -3.27 5.99 2.80
CA ALA A 34 -3.92 5.39 1.63
C ALA A 34 -3.51 3.91 1.45
N ALA A 35 -2.23 3.58 1.63
CA ALA A 35 -1.73 2.21 1.56
C ALA A 35 -2.31 1.32 2.68
N ALA A 36 -2.44 1.84 3.90
CA ALA A 36 -3.10 1.14 4.99
C ALA A 36 -4.58 0.85 4.68
N VAL A 37 -5.30 1.82 4.11
CA VAL A 37 -6.69 1.63 3.67
C VAL A 37 -6.76 0.56 2.58
N ALA A 38 -5.90 0.63 1.56
CA ALA A 38 -5.85 -0.38 0.51
C ALA A 38 -5.58 -1.79 1.07
N MET A 39 -4.67 -1.90 2.04
CA MET A 39 -4.39 -3.18 2.70
C MET A 39 -5.61 -3.68 3.48
N ARG A 40 -6.25 -2.84 4.30
CA ARG A 40 -7.46 -3.24 5.05
C ARG A 40 -8.56 -3.76 4.12
N GLU A 41 -8.80 -3.08 3.01
CA GLU A 41 -9.81 -3.52 2.03
C GLU A 41 -9.40 -4.82 1.34
N ALA A 42 -8.13 -4.99 1.00
CA ALA A 42 -7.63 -6.23 0.42
C ALA A 42 -7.86 -7.44 1.34
N LEU A 43 -7.60 -7.26 2.65
CA LEU A 43 -7.85 -8.28 3.66
C LEU A 43 -9.34 -8.55 3.81
N ARG A 44 -10.16 -7.51 3.95
CA ARG A 44 -11.63 -7.61 4.05
C ARG A 44 -12.27 -8.33 2.85
N LEU A 45 -11.71 -8.16 1.66
CA LEU A 45 -12.20 -8.79 0.42
C LEU A 45 -11.59 -10.18 0.16
N GLY A 46 -10.63 -10.63 0.97
CA GLY A 46 -9.91 -11.89 0.78
C GLY A 46 -9.05 -11.91 -0.49
N MET A 47 -8.42 -10.79 -0.85
CA MET A 47 -7.57 -10.72 -2.04
C MET A 47 -6.27 -11.52 -1.86
N ALA A 48 -5.91 -12.31 -2.88
CA ALA A 48 -4.65 -13.03 -2.90
C ALA A 48 -3.45 -12.17 -3.35
N SER A 49 -3.70 -11.14 -4.14
CA SER A 49 -2.68 -10.21 -4.59
C SER A 49 -3.20 -8.79 -4.75
N VAL A 50 -2.33 -7.81 -4.53
CA VAL A 50 -2.64 -6.39 -4.67
C VAL A 50 -1.50 -5.69 -5.41
N PHE A 51 -1.88 -4.77 -6.29
CA PHE A 51 -0.97 -3.79 -6.89
C PHE A 51 -1.42 -2.38 -6.45
N PHE A 52 -0.55 -1.66 -5.75
CA PHE A 52 -0.81 -0.31 -5.25
C PHE A 52 0.05 0.70 -6.02
N ALA A 53 -0.56 1.46 -6.92
CA ALA A 53 0.10 2.50 -7.69
C ALA A 53 -0.32 3.88 -7.19
N PRO A 54 0.39 4.49 -6.22
CA PRO A 54 0.18 5.88 -5.91
C PRO A 54 0.73 6.72 -7.07
N LEU A 55 -0.11 7.53 -7.72
CA LEU A 55 0.23 8.36 -8.90
C LEU A 55 1.18 9.53 -8.56
N LEU A 56 2.30 9.26 -7.89
CA LEU A 56 3.23 10.29 -7.43
C LEU A 56 4.06 10.89 -8.56
N GLN A 57 4.30 10.13 -9.64
CA GLN A 57 5.09 10.60 -10.78
C GLN A 57 4.30 11.53 -11.70
N ASP A 58 2.97 11.35 -11.77
CA ASP A 58 2.08 12.13 -12.64
C ASP A 58 1.36 13.25 -11.88
N SER A 59 1.59 13.40 -10.57
CA SER A 59 0.91 14.40 -9.74
C SER A 59 1.56 15.79 -9.78
N GLY A 60 2.71 15.94 -10.44
CA GLY A 60 3.50 17.17 -10.40
C GLY A 60 4.24 17.41 -9.08
N ILE A 61 4.25 16.43 -8.17
CA ILE A 61 4.99 16.49 -6.91
C ILE A 61 6.44 16.08 -7.15
N GLY A 62 7.38 16.98 -6.84
CA GLY A 62 8.80 16.79 -7.10
C GLY A 62 9.47 15.74 -6.20
N PRO A 63 10.64 15.21 -6.61
CA PRO A 63 11.40 14.22 -5.84
C PRO A 63 11.66 14.63 -4.39
N GLU A 64 11.91 15.92 -4.13
CA GLU A 64 12.17 16.49 -2.81
C GLU A 64 11.02 16.30 -1.82
N ARG A 65 9.78 16.28 -2.31
CA ARG A 65 8.59 16.02 -1.49
C ARG A 65 8.26 14.54 -1.40
N THR A 66 8.61 13.76 -2.42
CA THR A 66 8.28 12.32 -2.47
C THR A 66 9.27 11.41 -1.74
N ALA A 67 10.40 11.94 -1.27
CA ALA A 67 11.36 11.21 -0.45
C ALA A 67 10.69 10.56 0.78
N GLY A 68 11.09 9.33 1.09
CA GLY A 68 10.56 8.54 2.21
C GLY A 68 9.16 7.97 2.00
N THR A 69 8.53 8.19 0.84
CA THR A 69 7.18 7.68 0.57
C THR A 69 7.15 6.16 0.56
N ALA A 70 8.12 5.52 -0.08
CA ALA A 70 8.20 4.07 -0.14
C ALA A 70 8.27 3.46 1.28
N ALA A 71 9.15 3.96 2.13
CA ALA A 71 9.27 3.52 3.52
C ALA A 71 7.97 3.74 4.32
N THR A 72 7.30 4.87 4.09
CA THR A 72 6.04 5.23 4.75
C THR A 72 4.89 4.31 4.34
N ILE A 73 4.77 3.97 3.05
CA ILE A 73 3.81 2.98 2.54
C ILE A 73 4.08 1.63 3.20
N PHE A 74 5.32 1.17 3.17
CA PHE A 74 5.71 -0.12 3.71
C PHE A 74 5.38 -0.23 5.21
N ALA A 75 5.79 0.74 6.03
CA ALA A 75 5.52 0.75 7.47
C ALA A 75 4.03 0.71 7.80
N ASN A 76 3.19 1.44 7.05
CA ASN A 76 1.75 1.47 7.27
C ASN A 76 1.07 0.17 6.89
N VAL A 77 1.49 -0.46 5.78
CA VAL A 77 0.98 -1.77 5.38
C VAL A 77 1.30 -2.84 6.44
N LEU A 78 2.55 -2.90 6.88
CA LEU A 78 2.99 -3.82 7.92
C LEU A 78 2.21 -3.68 9.23
N ARG A 79 1.91 -2.44 9.63
CA ARG A 79 1.09 -2.17 10.81
C ARG A 79 -0.30 -2.79 10.68
N VAL A 80 -0.94 -2.67 9.51
CA VAL A 80 -2.24 -3.30 9.24
C VAL A 80 -2.12 -4.82 9.30
N LEU A 81 -1.08 -5.40 8.71
CA LEU A 81 -0.85 -6.85 8.75
C LEU A 81 -0.66 -7.37 10.17
N LYS A 82 0.13 -6.67 10.99
CA LYS A 82 0.34 -7.02 12.39
C LYS A 82 -0.97 -7.00 13.18
N MET A 83 -1.76 -5.94 13.05
CA MET A 83 -3.05 -5.80 13.73
C MET A 83 -4.03 -6.91 13.31
N HIS A 84 -4.13 -7.20 12.01
CA HIS A 84 -4.99 -8.27 11.51
C HIS A 84 -4.53 -9.67 11.96
N GLY A 85 -3.21 -9.90 12.05
CA GLY A 85 -2.64 -11.16 12.52
C GLY A 85 -2.86 -11.44 14.02
N GLN A 86 -3.15 -10.41 14.82
CA GLN A 86 -3.51 -10.54 16.24
C GLN A 86 -5.00 -10.90 16.43
N ASP A 87 -5.87 -10.59 15.47
CA ASP A 87 -7.33 -10.68 15.55
C ASP A 87 -7.90 -12.00 14.98
N ARG A 88 -7.13 -13.10 15.08
CA ARG A 88 -7.27 -14.35 14.29
C ARG A 88 -8.63 -15.06 14.35
N GLN A 89 -9.59 -14.62 13.54
CA GLN A 89 -10.80 -15.39 13.25
C GLN A 89 -10.78 -16.04 11.85
N GLU A 90 -10.02 -15.52 10.88
CA GLU A 90 -9.94 -16.09 9.51
C GLU A 90 -8.50 -16.09 8.94
N GLY A 91 -8.21 -17.06 8.06
CA GLY A 91 -6.90 -17.25 7.43
C GLY A 91 -6.53 -16.13 6.44
N PHE A 92 -5.22 -15.86 6.33
CA PHE A 92 -4.69 -14.80 5.47
C PHE A 92 -4.59 -15.26 4.01
N SER A 93 -5.44 -14.74 3.12
CA SER A 93 -5.42 -15.10 1.68
C SER A 93 -4.33 -14.36 0.88
N LEU A 94 -3.88 -13.21 1.37
CA LEU A 94 -2.94 -12.35 0.66
C LEU A 94 -1.53 -12.99 0.62
N ARG A 95 -1.01 -13.20 -0.58
CA ARG A 95 0.32 -13.78 -0.84
C ARG A 95 1.30 -12.79 -1.46
N ARG A 96 0.79 -11.73 -2.06
CA ARG A 96 1.62 -10.75 -2.78
C ARG A 96 1.03 -9.35 -2.65
N TRP A 97 1.84 -8.42 -2.19
CA TRP A 97 1.53 -7.00 -2.28
C TRP A 97 2.69 -6.31 -2.99
N THR A 98 2.38 -5.65 -4.10
CA THR A 98 3.34 -4.91 -4.93
C THR A 98 2.90 -3.45 -4.95
N PHE A 99 3.85 -2.52 -4.93
CA PHE A 99 3.54 -1.10 -5.02
C PHE A 99 4.56 -0.35 -5.87
N SER A 100 4.11 0.73 -6.50
CA SER A 100 4.99 1.68 -7.17
C SER A 100 5.64 2.57 -6.11
N SER A 101 6.95 2.45 -5.96
CA SER A 101 7.75 3.22 -5.00
C SER A 101 7.94 4.70 -5.39
N GLY A 102 7.58 5.08 -6.62
CA GLY A 102 8.02 6.34 -7.22
C GLY A 102 9.50 6.29 -7.61
N LEU A 103 10.09 7.46 -7.85
CA LEU A 103 11.47 7.61 -8.32
C LEU A 103 12.53 7.20 -7.28
N GLU A 104 12.18 7.17 -5.98
CA GLU A 104 13.11 6.98 -4.86
C GLU A 104 12.83 5.67 -4.09
N TRP A 105 12.90 4.52 -4.76
CA TRP A 105 12.82 3.22 -4.08
C TRP A 105 13.97 2.95 -3.11
N LYS A 106 15.06 3.72 -3.23
CA LYS A 106 16.32 3.58 -2.48
C LYS A 106 16.16 3.85 -0.99
N ASP A 107 15.04 4.47 -0.58
CA ASP A 107 14.74 4.78 0.83
C ASP A 107 14.31 3.54 1.64
N ILE A 108 14.13 2.39 1.00
CA ILE A 108 13.89 1.11 1.68
C ILE A 108 15.12 0.23 1.55
N THR A 109 15.78 -0.04 2.68
CA THR A 109 16.91 -0.98 2.71
C THR A 109 16.44 -2.43 2.85
N PRO A 110 17.20 -3.41 2.33
CA PRO A 110 16.93 -4.83 2.57
C PRO A 110 16.84 -5.20 4.06
N ASP A 111 17.59 -4.52 4.93
CA ASP A 111 17.56 -4.75 6.37
C ASP A 111 16.25 -4.27 7.00
N LEU A 112 15.74 -3.11 6.58
CA LEU A 112 14.42 -2.62 6.98
C LEU A 112 13.31 -3.61 6.59
N LEU A 113 13.40 -4.21 5.40
CA LEU A 113 12.47 -5.26 4.96
C LEU A 113 12.56 -6.51 5.85
N ARG A 114 13.78 -6.93 6.24
CA ARG A 114 14.01 -8.11 7.09
C ARG A 114 13.51 -7.89 8.51
N ASP A 115 13.79 -6.74 9.11
CA ASP A 115 13.35 -6.39 10.46
C ASP A 115 11.82 -6.32 10.57
N ALA A 116 11.20 -5.71 9.57
CA ALA A 116 9.76 -5.70 9.41
C ALA A 116 9.15 -7.10 9.36
N ALA A 117 9.70 -7.98 8.52
CA ALA A 117 9.21 -9.35 8.39
C ALA A 117 9.33 -10.14 9.70
N ARG A 118 10.44 -9.98 10.43
CA ARG A 118 10.65 -10.63 11.74
C ARG A 118 9.61 -10.21 12.78
N ASN A 119 9.34 -8.91 12.91
CA ASN A 119 8.46 -8.34 13.95
C ASN A 119 6.95 -8.55 13.75
N ILE A 120 6.55 -9.13 12.62
CA ILE A 120 5.15 -9.44 12.25
C ILE A 120 4.88 -10.94 12.35
N LEU A 121 5.91 -11.78 12.19
CA LEU A 121 5.82 -13.24 12.25
C LEU A 121 6.04 -13.80 13.67
N THR A 122 6.41 -12.96 14.63
CA THR A 122 6.51 -13.26 16.07
C THR A 122 5.47 -12.48 16.85
#